data_AF-A0A931R4R7-F1
#
_entry.id   AF-A0A931R4R7-F1
#
_cell.length_a   1.000
_cell.length_b   1.000
_cell.length_c   1.000
_cell.angle_alpha   90.00
_cell.angle_beta   90.00
_cell.angle_gamma   90.00
#
_symmetry.space_group_name_H-M   'P 1'
#
loop_
_entity.id
_entity.type
_entity.pdbx_description
1 polymer ?
#
loop_
_entity_poly.entity_id
_entity_poly.type
_entity_poly.pdbx_seq_one_letter_code
_entity_poly.pdbx_strand_id
1 'polypeptide(L)'
;MARVKPTKQKTNNGANVGYEAQLWQMADALRGSMDAAEYKHVVLGLIFLKYISDAFEAKHTELESQRAEGADPEDPDEYRAASIFWVPREARWSHLKANAPQPGIGKLVDDAMSAIERDNPSLKSVLP
;
A
#
# COMPACT_ATOMS: atom_id res chain seq x y z
N MET A 1 -33.68 3.92 46.05
CA MET A 1 -32.50 4.52 45.40
C MET A 1 -31.97 3.53 44.36
N ALA A 2 -32.27 3.73 43.08
CA ALA A 2 -31.87 2.80 42.00
C ALA A 2 -30.51 3.23 41.42
N ARG A 3 -29.55 2.30 41.40
CA ARG A 3 -28.17 2.52 40.98
C ARG A 3 -28.08 2.48 39.44
N VAL A 4 -27.81 3.62 38.81
CA VAL A 4 -27.60 3.73 37.37
C VAL A 4 -26.25 3.06 37.00
N LYS A 5 -26.26 2.14 36.05
CA LYS A 5 -25.04 1.50 35.52
C LYS A 5 -24.38 2.44 34.50
N PRO A 6 -23.04 2.63 34.53
CA PRO A 6 -22.35 3.46 33.55
C PRO A 6 -22.24 2.74 32.20
N THR A 7 -22.72 3.35 31.13
CA THR A 7 -22.53 2.89 29.75
C THR A 7 -21.11 3.22 29.30
N LYS A 8 -20.30 2.17 29.03
CA LYS A 8 -18.98 2.31 28.40
C LYS A 8 -19.14 2.88 26.99
N GLN A 9 -18.66 4.10 26.77
CA GLN A 9 -18.48 4.66 25.43
C GLN A 9 -17.35 3.90 24.71
N LYS A 10 -17.67 3.33 23.54
CA LYS A 10 -16.67 2.77 22.63
C LYS A 10 -15.99 3.94 21.92
N THR A 11 -14.71 4.15 22.21
CA THR A 11 -13.85 5.08 21.46
C THR A 11 -13.54 4.46 20.10
N ASN A 12 -14.24 4.91 19.06
CA ASN A 12 -13.90 4.59 17.67
C ASN A 12 -12.77 5.54 17.24
N ASN A 13 -11.53 5.01 17.17
CA ASN A 13 -10.33 5.75 16.74
C ASN A 13 -10.20 5.90 15.20
N GLY A 14 -11.26 5.61 14.43
CA GLY A 14 -11.29 5.88 13.00
C GLY A 14 -11.84 7.28 12.76
N ALA A 15 -11.10 8.13 12.04
CA ALA A 15 -11.68 9.34 11.48
C ALA A 15 -12.87 8.93 10.60
N ASN A 16 -14.09 9.33 10.94
CA ASN A 16 -15.28 9.11 10.10
C ASN A 16 -15.25 10.15 8.97
N VAL A 17 -14.60 9.81 7.87
CA VAL A 17 -14.40 10.64 6.66
C VAL A 17 -15.65 10.64 5.77
N GLY A 18 -16.66 9.80 6.04
CA GLY A 18 -17.97 9.83 5.38
C GLY A 18 -18.04 9.03 4.08
N TYR A 19 -16.98 8.33 3.69
CA TYR A 19 -16.91 7.48 2.50
C TYR A 19 -16.70 5.99 2.84
N GLU A 20 -16.66 5.62 4.13
CA GLU A 20 -16.39 4.26 4.58
C GLU A 20 -17.43 3.27 4.05
N ALA A 21 -18.71 3.65 4.08
CA ALA A 21 -19.80 2.83 3.57
C ALA A 21 -19.64 2.55 2.06
N GLN A 22 -19.17 3.54 1.29
CA GLN A 22 -18.94 3.41 -0.14
C GLN A 22 -17.72 2.53 -0.42
N LEU A 23 -16.61 2.74 0.29
CA LEU A 23 -15.42 1.87 0.21
C LEU A 23 -15.75 0.43 0.59
N TRP A 24 -16.56 0.24 1.63
CA TRP A 24 -17.02 -1.07 2.08
C TRP A 24 -17.87 -1.78 1.02
N GLN A 25 -18.82 -1.06 0.40
CA GLN A 25 -19.64 -1.60 -0.68
C GLN A 25 -18.82 -1.96 -1.93
N MET A 26 -17.86 -1.12 -2.30
CA MET A 26 -16.96 -1.41 -3.43
C MET A 26 -16.10 -2.64 -3.14
N ALA A 27 -15.57 -2.77 -1.92
CA ALA A 27 -14.80 -3.93 -1.51
C ALA A 27 -15.64 -5.22 -1.50
N ASP A 28 -16.88 -5.18 -0.99
CA ASP A 28 -17.76 -6.35 -0.98
C ASP A 28 -18.15 -6.79 -2.40
N ALA A 29 -18.40 -5.83 -3.29
CA ALA A 29 -18.64 -6.13 -4.71
C ALA A 29 -17.42 -6.77 -5.41
N LEU A 30 -16.20 -6.35 -5.06
CA LEU A 30 -14.95 -6.89 -5.60
C LEU A 30 -14.58 -8.26 -5.01
N ARG A 31 -14.96 -8.54 -3.75
CA ARG A 31 -14.67 -9.82 -3.08
C ARG A 31 -15.42 -10.99 -3.71
N GLY A 32 -16.59 -10.76 -4.28
CA GLY A 32 -17.40 -11.81 -4.89
C GLY A 32 -17.67 -12.97 -3.90
N SER A 33 -17.34 -14.20 -4.29
CA SER A 33 -17.52 -15.39 -3.45
C SER A 33 -16.29 -15.78 -2.61
N MET A 34 -15.23 -14.96 -2.58
CA MET A 34 -14.00 -15.26 -1.82
C MET A 34 -14.24 -15.09 -0.32
N ASP A 35 -13.69 -15.99 0.51
CA ASP A 35 -13.82 -15.87 1.95
C ASP A 35 -13.10 -14.61 2.47
N ALA A 36 -13.63 -14.00 3.52
CA ALA A 36 -13.06 -12.80 4.09
C ALA A 36 -11.63 -13.03 4.63
N ALA A 37 -11.31 -14.26 5.07
CA ALA A 37 -9.97 -14.60 5.54
C ALA A 37 -8.93 -14.62 4.42
N GLU A 38 -9.32 -14.89 3.17
CA GLU A 38 -8.42 -14.85 2.01
C GLU A 38 -8.37 -13.44 1.41
N TYR A 39 -9.53 -12.79 1.29
CA TYR A 39 -9.64 -11.45 0.72
C TYR A 39 -8.83 -10.38 1.48
N LYS A 40 -8.71 -10.51 2.81
CA LYS A 40 -7.93 -9.56 3.63
C LYS A 40 -6.46 -9.49 3.20
N HIS A 41 -5.85 -10.60 2.78
CA HIS A 41 -4.44 -10.64 2.40
C HIS A 41 -4.20 -9.87 1.10
N VAL A 42 -5.09 -10.07 0.13
CA VAL A 42 -5.05 -9.37 -1.16
C VAL A 42 -5.25 -7.86 -0.97
N VAL A 43 -6.29 -7.46 -0.24
CA VAL A 43 -6.59 -6.02 -0.07
C VAL A 43 -5.53 -5.31 0.77
N LEU A 44 -5.09 -5.90 1.88
CA LEU A 44 -4.05 -5.30 2.71
C LEU A 44 -2.71 -5.23 1.97
N GLY A 45 -2.36 -6.25 1.18
CA GLY A 45 -1.19 -6.23 0.31
C GLY A 45 -1.25 -5.12 -0.73
N LEU A 46 -2.38 -4.94 -1.41
CA LEU A 46 -2.57 -3.87 -2.39
C LEU A 46 -2.53 -2.47 -1.77
N ILE A 47 -3.13 -2.27 -0.60
CA ILE A 47 -3.06 -0.99 0.13
C ILE A 47 -1.62 -0.69 0.54
N PHE A 48 -0.91 -1.68 1.07
CA PHE A 48 0.50 -1.54 1.42
C PHE A 48 1.34 -1.16 0.19
N LEU A 49 1.16 -1.88 -0.92
CA LEU A 49 1.86 -1.62 -2.18
C LEU A 49 1.60 -0.20 -2.70
N LYS A 50 0.35 0.27 -2.62
CA LYS A 50 -0.01 1.64 -2.97
C LYS A 50 0.69 2.65 -2.07
N TYR A 51 0.68 2.43 -0.76
CA TYR A 51 1.29 3.32 0.22
C TYR A 51 2.79 3.50 -0.01
N ILE A 52 3.54 2.40 -0.19
CA ILE A 52 4.98 2.48 -0.46
C ILE A 52 5.28 3.12 -1.82
N SER A 53 4.44 2.86 -2.82
CA SER A 53 4.60 3.45 -4.15
C SER A 53 4.40 4.97 -4.10
N ASP A 54 3.45 5.46 -3.31
CA ASP A 54 3.21 6.90 -3.17
C ASP A 54 4.36 7.61 -2.45
N ALA A 55 4.87 7.00 -1.37
CA ALA A 55 6.04 7.51 -0.66
C ALA A 55 7.28 7.56 -1.58
N PHE A 56 7.48 6.49 -2.36
CA PHE A 56 8.55 6.42 -3.35
C PHE A 56 8.38 7.48 -4.44
N GLU A 57 7.20 7.60 -5.07
CA GLU A 57 6.96 8.56 -6.16
C GLU A 57 7.10 10.02 -5.68
N ALA A 58 6.68 10.32 -4.46
CA ALA A 58 6.90 11.63 -3.85
C ALA A 58 8.39 11.96 -3.71
N LYS A 59 9.19 11.01 -3.21
CA LYS A 59 10.65 11.20 -3.07
C LYS A 59 11.36 11.23 -4.42
N HIS A 60 10.96 10.37 -5.36
CA HIS A 60 11.49 10.33 -6.72
C HIS A 60 11.30 11.68 -7.42
N THR A 61 10.11 12.28 -7.31
CA THR A 61 9.81 13.60 -7.86
C THR A 61 10.68 14.70 -7.24
N GLU A 62 10.92 14.64 -5.93
CA GLU A 62 11.82 15.56 -5.23
C GLU A 62 13.26 15.43 -5.75
N LEU A 63 13.79 14.20 -5.82
CA LEU A 63 15.15 13.93 -6.30
C LEU A 63 15.32 14.32 -7.78
N GLU A 64 14.32 14.10 -8.63
CA GLU A 64 14.38 14.48 -10.04
C GLU A 64 14.48 16.00 -10.19
N SER A 65 13.82 16.78 -9.31
CA SER A 65 13.94 18.24 -9.29
C SER A 65 15.32 18.72 -8.86
N GLN A 66 16.01 17.95 -8.02
CA GLN A 66 17.35 18.23 -7.47
C GLN A 66 18.48 17.57 -8.28
N ARG A 67 18.15 16.95 -9.43
CA ARG A 67 19.12 16.23 -10.25
C ARG A 67 20.26 17.10 -10.77
N ALA A 68 20.00 18.38 -11.00
CA ALA A 68 21.03 19.36 -11.37
C ALA A 68 22.02 19.67 -10.23
N GLU A 69 21.63 19.39 -8.98
CA GLU A 69 22.43 19.58 -7.76
C GLU A 69 23.21 18.31 -7.38
N GLY A 70 23.03 17.22 -8.13
CA GLY A 70 23.76 15.96 -7.95
C GLY A 70 22.94 14.82 -7.34
N ALA A 71 21.64 15.01 -7.08
CA ALA A 71 20.76 13.94 -6.63
C ALA A 71 20.59 12.85 -7.70
N ASP A 72 20.52 11.58 -7.28
CA ASP A 72 20.22 10.45 -8.15
C ASP A 72 18.87 9.81 -7.76
N PRO A 73 17.79 10.07 -8.53
CA PRO A 73 16.48 9.47 -8.30
C PRO A 73 16.47 7.94 -8.40
N GLU A 74 17.51 7.34 -8.99
CA GLU A 74 17.61 5.90 -9.17
C GLU A 74 18.61 5.24 -8.21
N ASP A 75 19.14 5.99 -7.23
CA ASP A 75 19.94 5.45 -6.14
C ASP A 75 19.06 5.03 -4.95
N PRO A 76 19.02 3.74 -4.55
CA PRO A 76 18.27 3.29 -3.38
C PRO A 76 18.67 3.94 -2.05
N ASP A 77 19.91 4.43 -1.91
CA ASP A 77 20.40 5.00 -0.65
C ASP A 77 19.72 6.34 -0.32
N GLU A 78 19.33 7.12 -1.33
CA GLU A 78 18.55 8.37 -1.18
C GLU A 78 17.19 8.14 -0.52
N TYR A 79 16.60 6.95 -0.74
CA TYR A 79 15.32 6.56 -0.16
C TYR A 79 15.49 6.00 1.24
N ARG A 80 16.52 5.17 1.45
CA ARG A 80 16.84 4.59 2.77
C ARG A 80 17.13 5.67 3.80
N ALA A 81 17.82 6.75 3.41
CA ALA A 81 18.08 7.91 4.26
C ALA A 81 16.77 8.56 4.78
N ALA A 82 15.70 8.52 3.98
CA ALA A 82 14.38 9.03 4.32
C ALA A 82 13.44 7.98 4.95
N SER A 83 13.93 6.77 5.24
CA SER A 83 13.10 5.62 5.67
C SER A 83 12.01 5.25 4.66
N ILE A 84 12.26 5.49 3.38
CA ILE A 84 11.38 5.13 2.27
C ILE A 84 11.88 3.83 1.64
N PHE A 85 10.97 2.89 1.39
CA PHE A 85 11.31 1.67 0.69
C PHE A 85 11.64 1.94 -0.77
N TRP A 86 12.67 1.28 -1.27
CA TRP A 86 13.00 1.32 -2.68
C TRP A 86 11.96 0.54 -3.48
N VAL A 87 11.43 1.14 -4.55
CA VAL A 87 10.44 0.50 -5.42
C VAL A 87 11.05 0.33 -6.82
N PRO A 88 11.40 -0.91 -7.22
CA PRO A 88 11.98 -1.16 -8.54
C PRO A 88 10.94 -0.88 -9.64
N ARG A 89 11.41 -0.64 -10.87
CA ARG A 89 10.57 -0.13 -11.97
C ARG A 89 9.38 -1.02 -12.28
N GLU A 90 9.58 -2.34 -12.23
CA GLU A 90 8.55 -3.37 -12.41
C GLU A 90 7.46 -3.34 -11.32
N ALA A 91 7.78 -2.81 -10.14
CA ALA A 91 6.88 -2.76 -8.99
C ALA A 91 6.20 -1.39 -8.78
N ARG A 92 6.55 -0.38 -9.59
CA ARG A 92 5.96 0.97 -9.47
C ARG A 92 4.46 0.93 -9.77
N TRP A 93 3.67 1.66 -8.98
CA TRP A 93 2.21 1.68 -9.12
C TRP A 93 1.74 2.06 -10.53
N SER A 94 2.42 3.02 -11.17
CA SER A 94 2.15 3.40 -12.56
C SER A 94 2.26 2.22 -13.54
N HIS A 95 3.26 1.34 -13.37
CA HIS A 95 3.43 0.13 -14.16
C HIS A 95 2.30 -0.88 -13.92
N LEU A 96 1.95 -1.12 -12.65
CA LEU A 96 0.87 -2.05 -12.28
C LEU A 96 -0.48 -1.56 -12.80
N LYS A 97 -0.78 -0.27 -12.62
CA LYS A 97 -2.03 0.37 -13.08
C LYS A 97 -2.17 0.31 -14.59
N ALA A 98 -1.08 0.52 -15.35
CA ALA A 98 -1.09 0.42 -16.81
C ALA A 98 -1.42 -1.00 -17.30
N ASN A 99 -1.05 -2.03 -16.53
CA ASN A 99 -1.28 -3.44 -16.85
C ASN A 99 -2.51 -4.04 -16.15
N ALA A 100 -3.23 -3.26 -15.33
CA ALA A 100 -4.37 -3.72 -14.54
C ALA A 100 -5.50 -4.43 -15.32
N PRO A 101 -5.83 -4.06 -16.58
CA PRO A 101 -6.87 -4.76 -17.34
C PRO A 101 -6.48 -6.18 -17.79
N GLN A 102 -5.20 -6.56 -17.65
CA GLN A 102 -4.72 -7.84 -18.15
C GLN A 102 -5.14 -8.99 -17.22
N PRO A 103 -5.48 -10.17 -17.78
CA PRO A 103 -5.82 -11.36 -16.98
C PRO A 103 -4.72 -11.79 -16.00
N GLY A 104 -3.45 -11.44 -16.29
CA GLY A 104 -2.28 -11.80 -15.49
C GLY A 104 -1.91 -10.81 -14.37
N ILE A 105 -2.76 -9.83 -14.05
CA ILE A 105 -2.45 -8.78 -13.05
C ILE A 105 -2.09 -9.35 -11.67
N GLY A 106 -2.70 -10.45 -11.24
CA GLY A 106 -2.37 -11.08 -9.96
C GLY A 106 -0.89 -11.47 -9.88
N LYS A 107 -0.40 -12.19 -10.90
CA LYS A 107 1.01 -12.55 -10.99
C LYS A 107 1.92 -11.32 -11.05
N LEU A 108 1.51 -10.28 -11.77
CA LEU A 108 2.27 -9.03 -11.86
C LEU A 108 2.41 -8.35 -10.49
N VAL A 109 1.36 -8.39 -9.66
CA VAL A 109 1.37 -7.88 -8.28
C VAL A 109 2.26 -8.75 -7.38
N ASP A 110 2.19 -10.07 -7.49
CA ASP A 110 3.04 -11.00 -6.73
C ASP A 110 4.53 -10.82 -7.09
N ASP A 111 4.84 -10.69 -8.39
CA ASP A 111 6.18 -10.43 -8.90
C ASP A 111 6.70 -9.07 -8.39
N ALA A 112 5.84 -8.05 -8.35
CA ALA A 112 6.16 -6.73 -7.80
C ALA A 112 6.45 -6.76 -6.29
N MET A 113 5.63 -7.46 -5.50
CA MET A 113 5.86 -7.63 -4.07
C MET A 113 7.18 -8.38 -3.81
N SER A 114 7.45 -9.43 -4.57
CA SER A 114 8.72 -10.17 -4.50
C SER A 114 9.93 -9.30 -4.84
N ALA A 115 9.82 -8.43 -5.85
CA ALA A 115 10.87 -7.50 -6.24
C ALA A 115 11.13 -6.45 -5.14
N ILE A 116 10.08 -5.95 -4.50
CA ILE A 116 10.19 -5.05 -3.35
C ILE A 116 10.85 -5.74 -2.17
N GLU A 117 10.47 -6.98 -1.81
CA GLU A 117 11.12 -7.69 -0.70
C GLU A 117 12.61 -7.94 -0.96
N ARG A 118 12.97 -8.28 -2.20
CA ARG A 118 14.36 -8.51 -2.61
C ARG A 118 15.24 -7.29 -2.35
N ASP A 119 14.74 -6.10 -2.67
CA ASP A 119 15.52 -4.86 -2.61
C ASP A 119 15.41 -4.15 -1.24
N ASN A 120 14.49 -4.62 -0.37
CA ASN A 120 14.23 -4.07 0.97
C ASN A 120 14.28 -5.17 2.06
N PRO A 121 15.45 -5.43 2.66
CA PRO A 121 15.62 -6.54 3.61
C PRO A 121 14.68 -6.52 4.83
N SER A 122 14.22 -5.35 5.26
CA SER A 122 13.27 -5.19 6.37
C SER A 122 11.84 -5.62 6.04
N LEU A 123 11.52 -5.83 4.76
CA LEU A 123 10.21 -6.35 4.32
C LEU A 123 10.20 -7.87 4.12
N LYS A 124 11.33 -8.55 4.31
CA LYS A 124 11.43 -9.99 4.09
C LYS A 124 10.44 -10.78 4.96
N SER A 125 9.56 -11.57 4.34
CA SER A 125 8.50 -12.35 5.00
C SER A 125 7.40 -11.51 5.66
N VAL A 126 7.31 -10.22 5.31
CA VAL A 126 6.26 -9.32 5.80
C VAL A 126 5.13 -9.23 4.77
N LEU A 127 5.44 -9.38 3.48
CA LEU A 127 4.41 -9.41 2.44
C LEU A 127 3.77 -10.81 2.38
N PRO A 128 2.43 -10.88 2.22
CA PRO A 128 1.68 -12.12 2.21
C PRO A 128 1.88 -12.96 0.95
#